data_AF-A0A4V2V4Y5-F1
#
_entry.id   AF-A0A4V2V4Y5-F1
#
_cell.length_a   1.000
_cell.length_b   1.000
_cell.length_c   1.000
_cell.angle_alpha   90.00
_cell.angle_beta   90.00
_cell.angle_gamma   90.00
#
_symmetry.space_group_name_H-M   'P 1'
#
loop_
_entity.id
_entity.type
_entity.pdbx_description
1 polymer ?
#
loop_
_entity_poly.entity_id
_entity_poly.type
_entity_poly.pdbx_seq_one_letter_code
_entity_poly.pdbx_strand_id
1 'polypeptide(L)' 'MGNEVYVHCDIEGLPFTRPLSNRRRTDRMLDDSMRGEPFRFSFIMEKSHVFADGEAGINLTL' A
#
# COMPACT_ATOMS: atom_id res chain seq x y z
N MET A 1 7.42 14.22 14.89
CA MET A 1 6.26 13.59 14.21
C MET A 1 6.20 14.18 12.81
N GLY A 2 6.36 13.49 11.70
CA GLY A 2 6.57 12.10 11.33
C GLY A 2 6.53 12.15 9.80
N ASN A 3 7.68 12.04 9.15
CA ASN A 3 7.90 12.56 7.80
C ASN A 3 7.46 11.57 6.70
N GLU A 4 6.33 10.90 6.88
CA GLU A 4 5.87 9.81 6.01
C GLU A 4 4.65 10.23 5.20
N VAL A 5 4.67 9.93 3.90
CA VAL A 5 3.56 10.15 2.98
C VAL A 5 2.91 8.81 2.67
N TYR A 6 1.59 8.77 2.69
CA TYR A 6 0.80 7.57 2.44
C TYR A 6 -0.04 7.75 1.17
N VAL A 7 -0.20 6.68 0.40
CA VAL A 7 -1.10 6.63 -0.75
C VAL A 7 -2.20 5.62 -0.44
N HIS A 8 -3.44 6.02 -0.74
CA HIS A 8 -4.61 5.16 -0.69
C HIS A 8 -4.91 4.66 -2.10
N CYS A 9 -5.00 3.35 -2.24
CA CYS A 9 -5.19 2.68 -3.52
C CYS A 9 -6.35 1.68 -3.41
N ASP A 10 -6.91 1.34 -4.57
CA ASP A 10 -7.93 0.31 -4.72
C ASP A 10 -7.47 -0.69 -5.78
N ILE A 11 -7.55 -1.98 -5.48
CA ILE A 11 -7.44 -3.05 -6.47
C ILE A 11 -8.78 -3.77 -6.50
N GLU A 12 -9.54 -3.58 -7.56
CA GLU A 12 -10.79 -4.31 -7.81
C GLU A 12 -11.79 -4.24 -6.63
N GLY A 13 -11.89 -3.09 -5.95
CA GLY A 13 -12.76 -2.87 -4.80
C GLY A 13 -12.13 -3.25 -3.45
N LEU A 14 -10.86 -3.65 -3.42
CA LEU A 14 -10.09 -3.93 -2.22
C LEU A 14 -9.20 -2.72 -1.87
N PRO A 15 -9.61 -1.87 -0.90
CA PRO A 15 -8.81 -0.72 -0.52
C PRO A 15 -7.59 -1.13 0.32
N PHE A 16 -6.44 -0.51 0.05
CA PHE A 16 -5.23 -0.66 0.87
C PHE A 16 -4.42 0.63 0.90
N THR A 17 -3.52 0.73 1.88
CA THR A 17 -2.67 1.92 2.09
C THR A 17 -1.20 1.53 2.01
N ARG A 18 -0.40 2.37 1.35
CA ARG A 18 1.05 2.15 1.22
C ARG A 18 1.84 3.39 1.67
N PRO A 19 2.86 3.22 2.55
CA PRO A 19 3.81 4.28 2.82
C PRO A 19 4.79 4.44 1.64
N LEU A 20 5.11 5.68 1.29
CA LEU A 20 6.08 6.00 0.26
C LEU A 20 7.47 6.23 0.85
N SER A 21 8.37 5.30 0.54
CA SER A 21 9.74 5.29 1.01
C SER A 21 10.68 6.08 0.10
N ASN A 22 10.47 7.40 -0.10
CA ASN A 22 11.53 8.38 -0.47
C ASN A 22 11.01 9.80 -0.74
N ARG A 23 10.90 10.65 0.31
CA ARG A 23 10.48 12.06 0.21
C ARG A 23 11.11 12.86 -0.94
N ARG A 24 12.43 12.72 -1.15
CA ARG A 24 13.16 13.57 -2.12
C ARG A 24 12.71 13.41 -3.57
N ARG A 25 12.13 12.26 -3.94
CA ARG A 25 11.55 12.03 -5.29
C ARG A 25 10.02 12.12 -5.28
N THR A 26 9.36 11.72 -4.19
CA THR A 26 7.90 11.62 -4.12
C THR A 26 7.20 12.95 -3.86
N ASP A 27 7.81 13.91 -3.17
CA ASP A 27 7.17 15.21 -2.90
C ASP A 27 6.95 16.02 -4.19
N ARG A 28 7.71 15.74 -5.25
CA ARG A 28 7.50 16.32 -6.60
C ARG A 28 6.57 15.50 -7.50
N MET A 29 6.26 14.26 -7.11
CA MET A 29 5.43 13.32 -7.91
C MET A 29 4.00 13.17 -7.36
N LEU A 30 3.63 13.91 -6.33
CA LEU A 30 2.32 13.80 -5.67
C LEU A 30 1.73 15.20 -5.45
N ASP A 31 1.63 15.97 -6.53
CA ASP A 31 0.69 17.08 -6.54
C ASP A 31 -0.74 16.50 -6.67
N ASP A 32 -1.75 17.22 -6.21
CA ASP A 32 -3.15 16.78 -6.20
C ASP A 32 -3.66 16.41 -7.62
N SER A 33 -2.97 16.88 -8.66
CA SER A 33 -3.20 16.52 -10.07
C SER A 33 -2.97 15.03 -10.39
N MET A 34 -2.31 14.26 -9.53
CA MET A 34 -2.07 12.83 -9.73
C MET A 34 -3.07 11.93 -9.00
N ARG A 35 -4.07 12.51 -8.31
CA ARG A 35 -5.14 11.72 -7.69
C ARG A 35 -5.98 11.04 -8.77
N GLY A 36 -6.12 9.72 -8.66
CA GLY A 36 -6.89 8.92 -9.62
C GLY A 36 -6.08 8.45 -10.83
N GLU A 37 -4.82 8.89 -10.97
CA GLU A 37 -3.93 8.40 -12.03
C GLU A 37 -3.46 6.97 -11.73
N PRO A 38 -3.34 6.09 -12.75
CA PRO A 38 -2.80 4.75 -12.57
C PRO A 38 -1.37 4.79 -12.02
N PHE A 39 -1.09 3.98 -11.01
CA PHE A 39 0.23 3.89 -10.39
C PHE A 39 0.74 2.45 -10.38
N ARG A 40 2.04 2.26 -10.63
CA ARG A 40 2.69 0.96 -10.56
C ARG A 40 3.50 0.82 -9.28
N PHE A 41 3.32 -0.28 -8.58
CA PHE A 41 4.11 -0.65 -7.41
C PHE A 41 4.32 -2.16 -7.37
N SER A 42 5.21 -2.60 -6.48
CA SER A 42 5.53 -4.00 -6.29
C SER A 42 5.19 -4.40 -4.85
N PHE A 43 4.60 -5.59 -4.70
CA PHE A 43 4.45 -6.23 -3.40
C PHE A 43 5.71 -7.04 -3.08
N ILE A 44 6.19 -6.92 -1.84
CA ILE A 44 7.29 -7.74 -1.32
C ILE A 44 6.66 -8.99 -0.74
N MET A 45 6.58 -10.04 -1.55
CA MET A 45 5.85 -11.27 -1.20
C MET A 45 6.44 -11.98 0.01
N GLU A 46 7.74 -11.82 0.29
CA GLU A 46 8.41 -12.35 1.49
C GLU A 46 7.87 -11.75 2.80
N LYS A 47 7.11 -10.64 2.73
CA LYS A 47 6.44 -10.02 3.87
C LYS A 47 4.93 -10.23 3.87
N SER A 48 4.42 -10.99 2.89
CA SER A 48 2.99 -11.28 2.80
C SER A 48 2.59 -12.23 3.92
N HIS A 49 1.31 -12.14 4.32
CA HIS A 49 0.72 -13.04 5.29
C HIS A 49 -0.56 -13.63 4.72
N VAL A 50 -0.78 -14.93 4.96
CA VAL A 50 -1.99 -15.65 4.53
C VAL A 50 -2.80 -16.00 5.76
N PHE A 51 -4.11 -15.79 5.71
CA PHE A 51 -5.03 -16.09 6.81
C PHE A 51 -6.12 -17.04 6.33
N ALA A 52 -6.55 -17.97 7.20
CA ALA A 52 -7.68 -18.85 6.93
C ALA A 52 -8.98 -18.03 6.85
N ASP A 53 -9.85 -18.36 5.90
CA ASP A 53 -11.19 -17.78 5.83
C ASP A 53 -12.05 -18.32 6.99
N GLY A 54 -12.54 -17.42 7.84
CA GLY A 54 -13.30 -17.74 9.06
C GLY A 54 -12.96 -16.83 10.25
N GLU A 55 -13.93 -16.63 11.15
CA GLU A 55 -13.92 -15.66 12.28
C GLU A 55 -12.66 -15.64 13.15
N ALA A 56 -11.87 -16.72 13.14
CA ALA A 56 -10.73 -16.92 14.03
C ALA A 56 -9.45 -16.18 13.61
N GLY A 57 -9.34 -15.65 12.38
CA GLY A 57 -8.17 -14.86 11.95
C GLY A 57 -6.84 -15.61 12.05
N ILE A 58 -6.84 -16.93 11.83
CA ILE A 58 -5.65 -17.79 12.02
C ILE A 58 -4.63 -17.48 10.92
N ASN A 59 -3.41 -17.13 11.32
CA ASN A 59 -2.28 -16.91 10.43
C ASN A 59 -1.71 -18.26 9.94
N LEU A 60 -1.71 -18.46 8.62
CA LEU A 60 -1.24 -19.64 7.91
C LEU A 60 0.10 -19.40 7.16
N THR A 61 0.74 -18.26 7.38
CA THR A 61 2.00 -17.90 6.73
C THR A 61 3.11 -18.88 7.16
N LEU A 62 3.78 -19.48 6.17
CA LEU A 62 4.87 -20.45 6.36
C LEU A 62 6.25 -19.77 6.41
#